data_AF-A0AAE0VPF5-F1
#
_entry.id   AF-A0AAE0VPF5-F1
#
_cell.length_a   1.000
_cell.length_b   1.000
_cell.length_c   1.000
_cell.angle_alpha   90.00
_cell.angle_beta   90.00
_cell.angle_gamma   90.00
#
_symmetry.space_group_name_H-M   'P 1'
#
loop_
_entity.id
_entity.type
_entity.pdbx_description
1 polymer ?
#
loop_
_entity_poly.entity_id
_entity_poly.type
_entity_poly.pdbx_seq_one_letter_code
_entity_poly.pdbx_strand_id
1 'polypeptide(L)'
;MYIVPSPPYQTLSAGWSVPYQYLNGEFWRLISAIYLHGNIIHIAFNMLTLKQIFPLTGRGIAGNVVAMFAGIPVVGASGAIFGIVGSVIAAAKTDCAAMGKWAFIMVIFGFVFPGISNAAHIGGLICGLLVGRAVTYSADELCINKQKIIMSNRISAAVFLLTALTLVSCDQPKLDEYGGYYNEKLGQYVYVNPKVNQSVSNIKLARPGEIQSAEATVALVDRSDGVWLEIENRDAYMLLAQNLAKSYRNDKQRRFLVMLKFVNPGFIESSKAHKKKWQAYVAENLAKILTGKKVRAEMEFFKPGAMKGIIFYQNGSESININLWMVAEGLSYYFKDAIRQNPEEELYVRYQQTAESQRKGLWSYQR
;
A
#
# COMPACT_ATOMS: atom_id res chain seq x y z
N MET A 1 -8.92 -20.62 4.35
CA MET A 1 -10.03 -20.05 3.54
C MET A 1 -10.32 -18.67 4.14
N TYR A 2 -9.95 -17.56 3.46
CA TYR A 2 -10.00 -16.22 4.07
C TYR A 2 -10.93 -15.29 3.27
N ILE A 3 -11.94 -14.77 3.95
CA ILE A 3 -12.83 -13.67 3.52
C ILE A 3 -12.25 -12.39 4.15
N VAL A 4 -11.95 -11.34 3.36
CA VAL A 4 -11.47 -10.07 3.94
C VAL A 4 -11.98 -8.83 3.17
N PRO A 5 -12.53 -7.81 3.85
CA PRO A 5 -12.78 -6.48 3.31
C PRO A 5 -11.48 -5.64 3.36
N SER A 6 -10.89 -5.34 2.20
CA SER A 6 -9.63 -4.57 1.98
C SER A 6 -8.33 -5.18 2.58
N PRO A 7 -7.17 -5.12 1.88
CA PRO A 7 -6.22 -6.24 1.87
C PRO A 7 -5.28 -6.26 3.09
N PRO A 8 -5.26 -7.35 3.88
CA PRO A 8 -4.13 -7.69 4.74
C PRO A 8 -3.00 -8.29 3.89
N TYR A 9 -1.77 -8.15 4.37
CA TYR A 9 -0.53 -8.70 3.81
C TYR A 9 -0.60 -10.18 3.31
N GLN A 10 -1.52 -10.99 3.83
CA GLN A 10 -1.77 -12.36 3.40
C GLN A 10 -2.36 -12.49 1.98
N THR A 11 -3.08 -11.48 1.48
CA THR A 11 -3.63 -11.49 0.10
C THR A 11 -2.60 -11.04 -0.94
N LEU A 12 -1.64 -10.21 -0.54
CA LEU A 12 -0.45 -9.84 -1.30
C LEU A 12 0.52 -11.01 -1.46
N SER A 13 0.64 -11.93 -0.52
CA SER A 13 1.39 -13.18 -0.72
C SER A 13 0.61 -14.21 -1.55
N ALA A 14 -0.72 -14.14 -1.59
CA ALA A 14 -1.59 -15.12 -2.26
C ALA A 14 -1.79 -14.87 -3.77
N GLY A 15 -1.34 -13.73 -4.31
CA GLY A 15 -1.38 -13.45 -5.75
C GLY A 15 -2.33 -12.35 -6.22
N TRP A 16 -2.77 -11.45 -5.33
CA TRP A 16 -3.54 -10.24 -5.70
C TRP A 16 -2.74 -9.31 -6.62
N SER A 17 -3.44 -8.60 -7.52
CA SER A 17 -2.85 -7.77 -8.57
C SER A 17 -2.91 -6.29 -8.17
N VAL A 18 -1.75 -5.63 -8.04
CA VAL A 18 -1.63 -4.21 -7.69
C VAL A 18 -0.61 -3.54 -8.63
N PRO A 19 -0.91 -2.37 -9.24
CA PRO A 19 -0.12 -1.82 -10.36
C PRO A 19 1.39 -1.67 -10.10
N TYR A 20 1.80 -1.27 -8.89
CA TYR A 20 3.20 -1.04 -8.54
C TYR A 20 4.08 -2.32 -8.55
N GLN A 21 3.48 -3.50 -8.45
CA GLN A 21 4.22 -4.78 -8.33
C GLN A 21 4.68 -5.33 -9.68
N TYR A 22 4.04 -4.94 -10.79
CA TYR A 22 4.45 -5.34 -12.14
C TYR A 22 5.78 -4.72 -12.55
N LEU A 23 6.05 -3.50 -12.07
CA LEU A 23 7.32 -2.81 -12.27
C LEU A 23 8.49 -3.51 -11.56
N ASN A 24 8.21 -4.45 -10.64
CA ASN A 24 9.19 -5.27 -9.94
C ASN A 24 9.29 -6.70 -10.50
N GLY A 25 8.72 -6.99 -11.68
CA GLY A 25 8.87 -8.27 -12.37
C GLY A 25 7.93 -9.40 -11.92
N GLU A 26 6.93 -9.12 -11.08
CA GLU A 26 6.00 -10.12 -10.53
C GLU A 26 4.85 -10.50 -11.50
N PHE A 27 5.16 -10.79 -12.76
CA PHE A 27 4.17 -11.06 -13.82
C PHE A 27 3.30 -12.30 -13.58
N TRP A 28 3.78 -13.27 -12.78
CA TRP A 28 3.03 -14.47 -12.39
C TRP A 28 1.70 -14.14 -11.69
N ARG A 29 1.61 -12.94 -11.07
CA ARG A 29 0.40 -12.47 -10.40
C ARG A 29 -0.78 -12.22 -11.33
N LEU A 30 -0.50 -11.98 -12.61
CA LEU A 30 -1.53 -11.85 -13.65
C LEU A 30 -2.34 -13.13 -13.81
N ILE A 31 -1.68 -14.26 -13.62
CA ILE A 31 -2.26 -15.59 -13.74
C ILE A 31 -2.87 -16.00 -12.40
N SER A 32 -2.18 -15.80 -11.27
CA SER A 32 -2.72 -16.21 -9.96
C SER A 32 -3.97 -15.42 -9.54
N ALA A 33 -4.08 -14.14 -9.90
CA ALA A 33 -5.22 -13.30 -9.56
C ALA A 33 -6.57 -13.81 -10.14
N ILE A 34 -6.51 -14.61 -11.22
CA ILE A 34 -7.69 -15.24 -11.85
C ILE A 34 -8.35 -16.24 -10.89
N TYR A 35 -7.52 -16.95 -10.10
CA TYR A 35 -7.98 -18.01 -9.20
C TYR A 35 -8.40 -17.47 -7.83
N LEU A 36 -8.07 -16.22 -7.52
CA LEU A 36 -8.36 -15.59 -6.23
C LEU A 36 -9.68 -14.85 -6.27
N HIS A 37 -10.52 -15.08 -5.27
CA HIS A 37 -11.84 -14.49 -5.20
C HIS A 37 -12.06 -13.86 -3.82
N GLY A 38 -12.61 -12.65 -3.79
CA GLY A 38 -12.77 -11.87 -2.55
C GLY A 38 -13.77 -12.44 -1.55
N ASN A 39 -14.73 -13.28 -1.98
CA ASN A 39 -15.69 -13.96 -1.11
C ASN A 39 -16.34 -15.18 -1.81
N ILE A 40 -17.00 -16.05 -1.04
CA ILE A 40 -17.62 -17.29 -1.55
C ILE A 40 -18.77 -17.04 -2.52
N ILE A 41 -19.44 -15.90 -2.38
CA ILE A 41 -20.56 -15.49 -3.24
C ILE A 41 -20.04 -15.05 -4.61
N HIS A 42 -18.90 -14.36 -4.64
CA HIS A 42 -18.17 -13.99 -5.84
C HIS A 42 -17.61 -15.24 -6.54
N ILE A 43 -17.18 -16.26 -5.79
CA ILE A 43 -16.87 -17.59 -6.36
C ILE A 43 -18.12 -18.21 -6.98
N ALA A 44 -19.22 -18.31 -6.24
CA ALA A 44 -20.46 -18.88 -6.74
C ALA A 44 -20.95 -18.16 -8.00
N PHE A 45 -20.89 -16.83 -8.02
CA PHE A 45 -21.24 -16.01 -9.18
C PHE A 45 -20.33 -16.30 -10.38
N ASN A 46 -19.00 -16.26 -10.22
CA ASN A 46 -18.07 -16.57 -11.31
C ASN A 46 -18.25 -18.01 -11.80
N MET A 47 -18.48 -18.98 -10.92
CA MET A 47 -18.68 -20.38 -11.29
C MET A 47 -20.03 -20.62 -11.97
N LEU A 48 -21.09 -19.89 -11.60
CA LEU A 48 -22.38 -19.93 -12.29
C LEU A 48 -22.29 -19.30 -13.68
N THR A 49 -21.64 -18.15 -13.79
CA THR A 49 -21.37 -17.48 -15.07
C THR A 49 -20.48 -18.35 -15.95
N LEU A 50 -19.41 -18.92 -15.39
CA LEU A 50 -18.58 -19.89 -16.09
C LEU A 50 -19.40 -21.08 -16.52
N LYS A 51 -20.17 -21.77 -15.67
CA LYS A 51 -21.02 -22.91 -16.07
C LYS A 51 -21.98 -22.60 -17.23
N GLN A 52 -22.44 -21.36 -17.35
CA GLN A 52 -23.31 -20.92 -18.46
C GLN A 52 -22.54 -20.69 -19.76
N ILE A 53 -21.25 -20.34 -19.67
CA ILE A 53 -20.32 -20.08 -20.78
C ILE A 53 -19.41 -21.31 -21.06
N PHE A 54 -19.33 -22.27 -20.13
CA PHE A 54 -18.39 -23.40 -20.10
C PHE A 54 -18.56 -24.43 -21.21
N PRO A 55 -19.74 -24.58 -21.87
CA PRO A 55 -19.79 -25.42 -23.07
C PRO A 55 -18.87 -24.93 -24.20
N LEU A 56 -18.22 -23.75 -24.06
CA LEU A 56 -17.69 -23.01 -25.20
C LEU A 56 -16.21 -22.64 -25.17
N THR A 57 -15.43 -22.70 -24.08
CA THR A 57 -13.98 -22.37 -24.18
C THR A 57 -13.22 -22.71 -22.90
N GLY A 58 -12.28 -23.65 -22.97
CA GLY A 58 -11.12 -23.62 -22.08
C GLY A 58 -10.13 -22.59 -22.64
N ARG A 59 -10.02 -21.38 -22.06
CA ARG A 59 -8.90 -20.40 -22.17
C ARG A 59 -9.33 -18.99 -21.67
N GLY A 60 -9.14 -18.70 -20.39
CA GLY A 60 -9.48 -17.41 -19.75
C GLY A 60 -8.25 -16.59 -19.32
N ILE A 61 -7.30 -16.30 -20.21
CA ILE A 61 -6.03 -15.62 -19.85
C ILE A 61 -5.97 -14.15 -20.35
N ALA A 62 -6.71 -13.79 -21.40
CA ALA A 62 -6.56 -12.49 -22.07
C ALA A 62 -7.07 -11.28 -21.26
N GLY A 63 -8.06 -11.44 -20.39
CA GLY A 63 -8.76 -10.31 -19.75
C GLY A 63 -7.93 -9.51 -18.73
N ASN A 64 -6.91 -10.11 -18.11
CA ASN A 64 -6.08 -9.45 -17.09
C ASN A 64 -4.94 -8.61 -17.69
N VAL A 65 -4.57 -8.85 -18.95
CA VAL A 65 -3.46 -8.15 -19.62
C VAL A 65 -3.82 -6.69 -19.92
N VAL A 66 -5.10 -6.36 -20.11
CA VAL A 66 -5.53 -4.97 -20.37
C VAL A 66 -5.78 -4.18 -19.08
N ALA A 67 -6.14 -4.83 -17.97
CA ALA A 67 -6.21 -4.17 -16.67
C ALA A 67 -4.84 -3.61 -16.20
N MET A 68 -3.75 -4.22 -16.68
CA MET A 68 -2.36 -3.77 -16.49
C MET A 68 -2.12 -2.34 -16.97
N PHE A 69 -2.76 -1.90 -18.06
CA PHE A 69 -2.58 -0.56 -18.62
C PHE A 69 -3.49 0.51 -18.00
N ALA A 70 -4.52 0.11 -17.25
CA ALA A 70 -5.48 1.02 -16.63
C ALA A 70 -5.16 1.37 -15.16
N GLY A 71 -4.13 0.77 -14.55
CA GLY A 71 -3.65 1.16 -13.23
C GLY A 71 -4.60 0.87 -12.05
N ILE A 72 -5.51 -0.12 -12.17
CA ILE A 72 -6.50 -0.45 -11.12
C ILE A 72 -6.18 -1.82 -10.50
N PRO A 73 -6.24 -1.99 -9.16
CA PRO A 73 -6.12 -3.29 -8.52
C PRO A 73 -7.22 -4.27 -8.96
N VAL A 74 -6.88 -5.53 -9.23
CA VAL A 74 -7.85 -6.54 -9.71
C VAL A 74 -7.74 -7.85 -8.92
N VAL A 75 -8.89 -8.44 -8.60
CA VAL A 75 -9.03 -9.75 -7.96
C VAL A 75 -10.26 -10.45 -8.54
N GLY A 76 -10.12 -11.70 -8.99
CA GLY A 76 -11.24 -12.51 -9.49
C GLY A 76 -11.18 -12.83 -10.98
N ALA A 77 -11.86 -13.93 -11.34
CA ALA A 77 -11.98 -14.39 -12.72
C ALA A 77 -12.84 -13.48 -13.61
N SER A 78 -13.55 -12.49 -13.07
CA SER A 78 -14.55 -11.73 -13.82
C SER A 78 -13.96 -10.94 -15.00
N GLY A 79 -12.73 -10.40 -14.88
CA GLY A 79 -12.05 -9.76 -16.02
C GLY A 79 -11.80 -10.74 -17.18
N ALA A 80 -11.41 -11.98 -16.86
CA ALA A 80 -11.26 -13.04 -17.84
C ALA A 80 -12.60 -13.49 -18.45
N ILE A 81 -13.67 -13.54 -17.65
CA ILE A 81 -15.03 -13.81 -18.14
C ILE A 81 -15.47 -12.74 -19.13
N PHE A 82 -15.24 -11.45 -18.83
CA PHE A 82 -15.50 -10.36 -19.77
C PHE A 82 -14.67 -10.49 -21.06
N GLY A 83 -13.44 -10.99 -20.97
CA GLY A 83 -12.64 -11.38 -22.14
C GLY A 83 -13.26 -12.47 -23.00
N ILE A 84 -13.77 -13.54 -22.38
CA ILE A 84 -14.46 -14.61 -23.10
C ILE A 84 -15.73 -14.06 -23.76
N VAL A 85 -16.54 -13.29 -23.03
CA VAL A 85 -17.76 -12.65 -23.55
C VAL A 85 -17.43 -11.74 -24.74
N GLY A 86 -16.39 -10.91 -24.64
CA GLY A 86 -15.94 -10.06 -25.74
C GLY A 86 -15.53 -10.86 -26.98
N SER A 87 -14.79 -11.95 -26.80
CA SER A 87 -14.38 -12.80 -27.94
C SER A 87 -15.55 -13.47 -28.64
N VAL A 88 -16.56 -13.92 -27.89
CA VAL A 88 -17.76 -14.53 -28.46
C VAL A 88 -18.58 -13.50 -29.23
N ILE A 89 -18.77 -12.30 -28.66
CA ILE A 89 -19.46 -11.19 -29.35
C ILE A 89 -18.76 -10.82 -30.67
N ALA A 90 -17.43 -10.83 -30.71
CA ALA A 90 -16.68 -10.50 -31.91
C ALA A 90 -16.68 -11.61 -32.98
N ALA A 91 -16.75 -12.89 -32.57
CA ALA A 91 -16.70 -14.04 -33.47
C ALA A 91 -18.09 -14.51 -33.96
N ALA A 92 -19.17 -14.19 -33.24
CA ALA A 92 -20.51 -14.62 -33.59
C ALA A 92 -21.02 -13.93 -34.87
N LYS A 93 -21.62 -14.70 -35.80
CA LYS A 93 -22.32 -14.16 -36.96
C LYS A 93 -23.79 -13.84 -36.67
N THR A 94 -24.27 -14.19 -35.48
CA THR A 94 -25.64 -14.01 -35.01
C THR A 94 -25.72 -12.96 -33.90
N ASP A 95 -26.90 -12.39 -33.67
CA ASP A 95 -27.09 -11.34 -32.68
C ASP A 95 -26.90 -11.86 -31.23
N CYS A 96 -25.82 -11.38 -30.60
CA CYS A 96 -25.45 -11.67 -29.22
C CYS A 96 -25.89 -10.55 -28.23
N ALA A 97 -26.89 -9.73 -28.56
CA ALA A 97 -27.38 -8.61 -27.75
C ALA A 97 -27.61 -8.94 -26.27
N ALA A 98 -28.02 -10.17 -25.97
CA ALA A 98 -28.29 -10.64 -24.62
C ALA A 98 -26.99 -10.67 -23.76
N MET A 99 -25.86 -11.07 -24.34
CA MET A 99 -24.53 -11.02 -23.70
C MET A 99 -24.04 -9.58 -23.53
N GLY A 100 -24.25 -8.73 -24.55
CA GLY A 100 -23.93 -7.31 -24.48
C GLY A 100 -24.67 -6.59 -23.35
N LYS A 101 -25.97 -6.89 -23.20
CA LYS A 101 -26.80 -6.38 -22.10
C LYS A 101 -26.31 -6.85 -20.74
N TRP A 102 -25.90 -8.12 -20.62
CA TRP A 102 -25.30 -8.64 -19.38
C TRP A 102 -24.00 -7.91 -19.02
N ALA A 103 -23.08 -7.75 -19.98
CA ALA A 103 -21.82 -7.04 -19.78
C ALA A 103 -22.07 -5.59 -19.33
N PHE A 104 -23.04 -4.91 -19.95
CA PHE A 104 -23.45 -3.56 -19.57
C PHE A 104 -23.97 -3.49 -18.12
N ILE A 105 -24.88 -4.39 -17.74
CA ILE A 105 -25.41 -4.45 -16.36
C ILE A 105 -24.28 -4.68 -15.34
N MET A 106 -23.31 -5.53 -15.66
CA MET A 106 -22.18 -5.83 -14.77
C MET A 106 -21.21 -4.65 -14.59
N VAL A 107 -21.02 -3.81 -15.62
CA VAL A 107 -20.27 -2.55 -15.48
C VAL A 107 -21.03 -1.53 -14.62
N ILE A 108 -22.35 -1.42 -14.77
CA ILE A 108 -23.18 -0.62 -13.86
C ILE A 108 -23.04 -1.13 -12.42
N PHE A 109 -23.03 -2.44 -12.24
CA PHE A 109 -22.84 -3.07 -10.94
C PHE A 109 -21.50 -2.68 -10.30
N GLY A 110 -20.42 -2.59 -11.07
CA GLY A 110 -19.13 -2.14 -10.55
C GLY A 110 -19.04 -0.64 -10.21
N PHE A 111 -19.96 0.20 -10.71
CA PHE A 111 -20.11 1.57 -10.21
C PHE A 111 -20.88 1.65 -8.90
N VAL A 112 -21.82 0.73 -8.66
CA VAL A 112 -22.66 0.71 -7.45
C VAL A 112 -21.92 0.11 -6.25
N PHE A 113 -21.01 -0.85 -6.47
CA PHE A 113 -20.37 -1.61 -5.40
C PHE A 113 -18.85 -1.36 -5.30
N PRO A 114 -18.37 -0.76 -4.19
CA PRO A 114 -16.96 -0.59 -3.92
C PRO A 114 -16.22 -1.94 -3.88
N GLY A 115 -15.07 -2.04 -4.55
CA GLY A 115 -14.25 -3.26 -4.61
C GLY A 115 -14.42 -4.10 -5.87
N ILE A 116 -15.29 -3.69 -6.81
CA ILE A 116 -15.40 -4.27 -8.15
C ILE A 116 -14.61 -3.39 -9.14
N SER A 117 -13.72 -4.01 -9.93
CA SER A 117 -12.88 -3.27 -10.87
C SER A 117 -13.55 -3.15 -12.25
N ASN A 118 -14.18 -2.00 -12.51
CA ASN A 118 -14.72 -1.69 -13.84
C ASN A 118 -13.65 -1.63 -14.92
N ALA A 119 -12.43 -1.20 -14.60
CA ALA A 119 -11.33 -1.26 -15.56
C ALA A 119 -10.98 -2.70 -15.96
N ALA A 120 -11.08 -3.66 -15.04
CA ALA A 120 -10.88 -5.07 -15.39
C ALA A 120 -11.99 -5.62 -16.28
N HIS A 121 -13.24 -5.23 -16.03
CA HIS A 121 -14.40 -5.62 -16.86
C HIS A 121 -14.30 -5.04 -18.28
N ILE A 122 -14.09 -3.73 -18.38
CA ILE A 122 -13.99 -3.02 -19.66
C ILE A 122 -12.73 -3.48 -20.42
N GLY A 123 -11.59 -3.56 -19.74
CA GLY A 123 -10.34 -4.02 -20.34
C GLY A 123 -10.42 -5.47 -20.83
N GLY A 124 -11.04 -6.34 -20.04
CA GLY A 124 -11.34 -7.71 -20.44
C GLY A 124 -12.18 -7.76 -21.70
N LEU A 125 -13.30 -7.02 -21.73
CA LEU A 125 -14.21 -6.98 -22.87
C LEU A 125 -13.52 -6.52 -24.16
N ILE A 126 -12.75 -5.44 -24.09
CA ILE A 126 -12.01 -4.90 -25.24
C ILE A 126 -10.99 -5.91 -25.75
N CYS A 127 -10.20 -6.52 -24.85
CA CYS A 127 -9.23 -7.54 -25.23
C CYS A 127 -9.91 -8.73 -25.92
N GLY A 128 -11.02 -9.20 -25.34
CA GLY A 128 -11.86 -10.24 -25.89
C GLY A 128 -12.31 -9.91 -27.30
N LEU A 129 -12.86 -8.72 -27.52
CA LEU A 129 -13.33 -8.27 -28.84
C LEU A 129 -12.20 -8.24 -29.88
N LEU A 130 -10.99 -7.82 -29.49
CA LEU A 130 -9.83 -7.79 -30.37
C LEU A 130 -9.34 -9.20 -30.71
N VAL A 131 -9.24 -10.09 -29.72
CA VAL A 131 -8.84 -11.49 -29.92
C VAL A 131 -9.89 -12.24 -30.75
N GLY A 132 -11.18 -12.07 -30.46
CA GLY A 132 -12.26 -12.70 -31.21
C GLY A 132 -12.34 -12.24 -32.67
N ARG A 133 -11.90 -10.99 -32.96
CA ARG A 133 -11.74 -10.51 -34.35
C ARG A 133 -10.51 -11.09 -35.05
N ALA A 134 -9.41 -11.26 -34.32
CA ALA A 134 -8.17 -11.80 -34.87
C ALA A 134 -8.23 -13.31 -35.13
N VAL A 135 -9.09 -14.02 -34.39
CA VAL A 135 -9.26 -15.46 -34.51
C VAL A 135 -10.53 -15.77 -35.28
N THR A 136 -10.40 -16.26 -36.51
CA THR A 136 -11.52 -16.62 -37.39
C THR A 136 -12.17 -17.94 -36.94
N TYR A 137 -13.05 -17.88 -35.93
CA TYR A 137 -13.94 -18.98 -35.58
C TYR A 137 -15.37 -18.72 -36.05
N SER A 138 -16.02 -19.71 -36.66
CA SER A 138 -17.48 -19.69 -36.89
C SER A 138 -18.19 -20.02 -35.58
N ALA A 139 -18.68 -19.00 -34.89
CA ALA A 139 -19.25 -19.11 -33.55
C ALA A 139 -20.78 -19.04 -33.53
N ASP A 140 -21.44 -19.72 -34.47
CA ASP A 140 -22.88 -19.51 -34.73
C ASP A 140 -23.79 -20.07 -33.62
N GLU A 141 -23.29 -21.02 -32.80
CA GLU A 141 -24.00 -21.60 -31.65
C GLU A 141 -23.59 -21.02 -30.27
N LEU A 142 -22.75 -19.98 -30.23
CA LEU A 142 -22.15 -19.48 -28.98
C LEU A 142 -22.97 -18.41 -28.23
N CYS A 143 -23.97 -17.79 -28.87
CA CYS A 143 -24.80 -16.78 -28.20
C CYS A 143 -25.73 -17.44 -27.16
N ILE A 144 -25.66 -16.99 -25.90
CA ILE A 144 -26.51 -17.50 -24.82
C ILE A 144 -27.97 -17.04 -25.04
N ASN A 145 -28.90 -18.00 -25.02
CA ASN A 145 -30.34 -17.75 -25.14
C ASN A 145 -30.86 -16.79 -24.04
N LYS A 146 -31.73 -15.82 -24.42
CA LYS A 146 -32.43 -14.87 -23.55
C LYS A 146 -33.00 -15.51 -22.26
N GLN A 147 -33.57 -16.72 -22.31
CA GLN A 147 -34.09 -17.41 -21.12
C GLN A 147 -33.01 -17.77 -20.09
N LYS A 148 -31.82 -18.21 -20.54
CA LYS A 148 -30.68 -18.51 -19.65
C LYS A 148 -30.16 -17.23 -18.98
N ILE A 149 -30.21 -16.09 -19.67
CA ILE A 149 -29.84 -14.77 -19.12
C ILE A 149 -30.86 -14.28 -18.09
N ILE A 150 -32.16 -14.46 -18.34
CA ILE A 150 -33.21 -14.08 -17.38
C ILE A 150 -33.12 -14.92 -16.09
N MET A 151 -32.86 -16.22 -16.21
CA MET A 151 -32.61 -17.11 -15.07
C MET A 151 -31.37 -16.68 -14.29
N SER A 152 -30.28 -16.34 -15.00
CA SER A 152 -29.04 -15.82 -14.42
C SER A 152 -29.27 -14.50 -13.67
N ASN A 153 -30.06 -13.58 -14.23
CA ASN A 153 -30.42 -12.30 -13.58
C ASN A 153 -31.25 -12.51 -12.31
N ARG A 154 -32.18 -13.48 -12.30
CA ARG A 154 -32.98 -13.83 -11.11
C ARG A 154 -32.13 -14.46 -10.01
N ILE A 155 -31.23 -15.37 -10.36
CA ILE A 155 -30.29 -15.97 -9.41
C ILE A 155 -29.33 -14.92 -8.88
N SER A 156 -28.83 -14.04 -9.75
CA SER A 156 -27.96 -12.92 -9.35
C SER A 156 -28.67 -11.97 -8.39
N ALA A 157 -29.94 -11.64 -8.64
CA ALA A 157 -30.77 -10.83 -7.76
C ALA A 157 -31.11 -11.52 -6.43
N ALA A 158 -31.37 -12.83 -6.43
CA ALA A 158 -31.64 -13.60 -5.22
C ALA A 158 -30.38 -13.76 -4.35
N VAL A 159 -29.24 -14.08 -4.98
CA VAL A 159 -27.94 -14.11 -4.33
C VAL A 159 -27.57 -12.73 -3.80
N PHE A 160 -27.86 -11.66 -4.55
CA PHE A 160 -27.70 -10.27 -4.10
C PHE A 160 -28.51 -9.95 -2.84
N LEU A 161 -29.81 -10.29 -2.82
CA LEU A 161 -30.67 -10.10 -1.65
C LEU A 161 -30.14 -10.89 -0.45
N LEU A 162 -29.75 -12.15 -0.65
CA LEU A 162 -29.18 -12.99 0.40
C LEU A 162 -27.87 -12.40 0.93
N THR A 163 -27.00 -11.89 0.05
CA THR A 163 -25.73 -11.27 0.40
C THR A 163 -25.95 -9.99 1.20
N ALA A 164 -26.84 -9.11 0.73
CA ALA A 164 -27.20 -7.87 1.41
C ALA A 164 -27.78 -8.16 2.81
N LEU A 165 -28.67 -9.16 2.93
CA LEU A 165 -29.21 -9.62 4.20
C LEU A 165 -28.13 -10.16 5.14
N THR A 166 -27.19 -10.98 4.65
CA THR A 166 -26.08 -11.50 5.47
C THR A 166 -25.07 -10.43 5.88
N LEU A 167 -24.84 -9.41 5.04
CA LEU A 167 -23.93 -8.30 5.35
C LEU A 167 -24.55 -7.32 6.36
N VAL A 168 -25.86 -7.10 6.29
CA VAL A 168 -26.61 -6.27 7.25
C VAL A 168 -26.79 -6.98 8.60
N SER A 169 -26.87 -8.32 8.60
CA SER A 169 -27.04 -9.13 9.82
C SER A 169 -25.72 -9.52 10.50
N CYS A 170 -24.58 -9.16 9.92
CA CYS A 170 -23.28 -9.40 10.55
C CYS A 170 -22.95 -8.20 11.43
N ASP A 171 -23.17 -8.34 12.73
CA ASP A 171 -22.77 -7.36 13.74
C ASP A 171 -21.35 -6.88 13.44
N GLN A 172 -21.21 -5.62 13.06
CA GLN A 172 -19.90 -5.03 12.85
C GLN A 172 -19.18 -5.07 14.20
N PRO A 173 -17.97 -5.64 14.27
CA PRO A 173 -17.25 -5.69 15.53
C PRO A 173 -17.04 -4.27 16.05
N LYS A 174 -17.43 -4.03 17.31
CA LYS A 174 -17.11 -2.78 17.99
C LYS A 174 -15.60 -2.62 18.00
N LEU A 175 -15.12 -1.56 17.35
CA LEU A 175 -13.71 -1.22 17.34
C LEU A 175 -13.32 -0.69 18.72
N ASP A 176 -12.13 -1.06 19.16
CA ASP A 176 -11.51 -0.48 20.34
C ASP A 176 -10.94 0.92 20.05
N GLU A 177 -10.40 1.57 21.08
CA GLU A 177 -9.73 2.87 20.98
C GLU A 177 -8.54 2.88 20.00
N TYR A 178 -8.02 1.71 19.64
CA TYR A 178 -6.90 1.55 18.72
C TYR A 178 -7.36 1.36 17.26
N GLY A 179 -8.67 1.33 16.99
CA GLY A 179 -9.22 1.20 15.63
C GLY A 179 -9.29 -0.24 15.12
N GLY A 180 -9.20 -1.24 16.00
CA GLY A 180 -9.32 -2.65 15.62
C GLY A 180 -10.17 -3.42 16.60
N TYR A 181 -10.18 -4.74 16.47
CA TYR A 181 -10.88 -5.61 17.40
C TYR A 181 -10.09 -6.92 17.53
N TYR A 182 -10.18 -7.56 18.69
CA TYR A 182 -9.64 -8.90 18.85
C TYR A 182 -10.61 -9.92 18.25
N ASN A 183 -10.17 -10.63 17.22
CA ASN A 183 -10.98 -11.67 16.60
C ASN A 183 -10.71 -12.99 17.31
N GLU A 184 -11.57 -13.35 18.25
CA GLU A 184 -11.44 -14.58 19.06
C GLU A 184 -11.33 -15.85 18.19
N LYS A 185 -12.08 -15.91 17.07
CA LYS A 185 -12.05 -17.05 16.14
C LYS A 185 -10.70 -17.23 15.45
N LEU A 186 -9.99 -16.12 15.25
CA LEU A 186 -8.68 -16.12 14.60
C LEU A 186 -7.52 -16.05 15.61
N GLY A 187 -7.80 -15.93 16.91
CA GLY A 187 -6.81 -15.73 17.95
C GLY A 187 -5.90 -14.52 17.72
N GLN A 188 -6.34 -13.53 16.96
CA GLN A 188 -5.50 -12.41 16.54
C GLN A 188 -6.25 -11.07 16.54
N TYR A 189 -5.49 -10.01 16.78
CA TYR A 189 -5.98 -8.65 16.67
C TYR A 189 -6.12 -8.24 15.19
N VAL A 190 -7.33 -7.88 14.79
CA VAL A 190 -7.66 -7.43 13.43
C VAL A 190 -7.84 -5.92 13.46
N TYR A 191 -6.88 -5.24 12.85
CA TYR A 191 -6.93 -3.79 12.65
C TYR A 191 -7.82 -3.47 11.45
N VAL A 192 -8.76 -2.53 11.62
CA VAL A 192 -9.65 -2.06 10.55
C VAL A 192 -9.27 -0.62 10.25
N ASN A 193 -9.02 -0.27 8.99
CA ASN A 193 -8.57 1.08 8.64
C ASN A 193 -9.59 2.11 9.16
N PRO A 194 -9.25 2.97 10.13
CA PRO A 194 -10.20 3.86 10.75
C PRO A 194 -10.65 4.89 9.74
N LYS A 195 -11.88 5.39 9.89
CA LYS A 195 -12.30 6.61 9.22
C LYS A 195 -11.51 7.75 9.84
N VAL A 196 -10.36 8.09 9.26
CA VAL A 196 -9.51 9.14 9.80
C VAL A 196 -10.15 10.49 9.57
N ASN A 197 -10.40 11.23 10.65
CA ASN A 197 -11.00 12.55 10.56
C ASN A 197 -9.90 13.58 10.27
N GLN A 198 -9.67 13.88 8.98
CA GLN A 198 -8.60 14.78 8.54
C GLN A 198 -8.70 16.20 9.12
N SER A 199 -9.86 16.61 9.63
CA SER A 199 -10.06 17.92 10.26
C SER A 199 -9.39 18.07 11.63
N VAL A 200 -8.97 16.96 12.27
CA VAL A 200 -8.44 16.96 13.64
C VAL A 200 -6.92 17.17 13.67
N SER A 201 -6.23 17.13 12.52
CA SER A 201 -4.78 17.31 12.46
C SER A 201 -4.33 18.08 11.22
N ASN A 202 -3.27 18.90 11.37
CA ASN A 202 -2.58 19.53 10.24
C ASN A 202 -1.79 18.54 9.37
N ILE A 203 -1.68 17.28 9.81
CA ILE A 203 -1.03 16.19 9.08
C ILE A 203 -1.98 15.68 8.00
N LYS A 204 -1.46 15.46 6.80
CA LYS A 204 -2.23 14.90 5.67
C LYS A 204 -1.80 13.48 5.38
N LEU A 205 -2.60 12.79 4.56
CA LEU A 205 -2.18 11.50 4.01
C LEU A 205 -0.89 11.71 3.21
N ALA A 206 0.18 11.12 3.71
CA ALA A 206 1.49 11.44 3.23
C ALA A 206 1.79 10.80 1.86
N ARG A 207 2.23 11.62 0.92
CA ARG A 207 2.62 11.20 -0.44
C ARG A 207 4.14 11.07 -0.55
N PRO A 208 4.67 10.22 -1.45
CA PRO A 208 6.11 10.15 -1.70
C PRO A 208 6.68 11.53 -2.03
N GLY A 209 7.70 11.95 -1.27
CA GLY A 209 8.32 13.27 -1.39
C GLY A 209 7.51 14.44 -0.82
N GLU A 210 6.33 14.24 -0.25
CA GLU A 210 5.65 15.32 0.47
C GLU A 210 6.20 15.38 1.89
N ILE A 211 6.74 16.54 2.29
CA ILE A 211 7.21 16.75 3.65
C ILE A 211 6.00 16.95 4.55
N GLN A 212 5.90 16.15 5.61
CA GLN A 212 4.93 16.29 6.67
C GLN A 212 5.65 16.82 7.91
N SER A 213 5.07 17.82 8.57
CA SER A 213 5.55 18.30 9.86
C SER A 213 4.67 17.74 10.96
N ALA A 214 5.28 17.14 11.97
CA ALA A 214 4.58 16.53 13.10
C ALA A 214 5.28 16.87 14.42
N GLU A 215 4.50 17.26 15.42
CA GLU A 215 4.95 17.30 16.80
C GLU A 215 4.92 15.88 17.38
N ALA A 216 6.01 15.47 18.02
CA ALA A 216 6.18 14.13 18.55
C ALA A 216 7.07 14.14 19.80
N THR A 217 7.05 13.05 20.56
CA THR A 217 8.01 12.79 21.63
C THR A 217 9.01 11.73 21.16
N VAL A 218 10.30 11.93 21.40
CA VAL A 218 11.31 10.90 21.09
C VAL A 218 11.17 9.77 22.11
N ALA A 219 10.59 8.65 21.70
CA ALA A 219 10.31 7.51 22.56
C ALA A 219 11.60 6.79 22.99
N LEU A 220 12.51 6.55 22.04
CA LEU A 220 13.84 6.00 22.29
C LEU A 220 14.79 6.22 21.11
N VAL A 221 16.08 6.07 21.38
CA VAL A 221 17.14 6.06 20.36
C VAL A 221 18.00 4.82 20.57
N ASP A 222 17.87 3.84 19.68
CA ASP A 222 18.62 2.57 19.69
C ASP A 222 19.55 2.43 18.48
N ARG A 223 19.64 3.48 17.65
CA ARG A 223 20.42 3.52 16.42
C ARG A 223 21.15 4.84 16.31
N SER A 224 22.28 4.84 15.60
CA SER A 224 23.02 6.07 15.33
C SER A 224 22.35 6.94 14.27
N ASP A 225 21.53 6.36 13.40
CA ASP A 225 21.02 6.95 12.17
C ASP A 225 19.50 7.18 12.18
N GLY A 226 18.84 7.02 13.32
CA GLY A 226 17.40 7.15 13.41
C GLY A 226 16.89 7.26 14.83
N VAL A 227 15.69 7.83 14.96
CA VAL A 227 15.00 8.01 16.24
C VAL A 227 13.59 7.42 16.16
N TRP A 228 13.13 6.82 17.26
CA TRP A 228 11.73 6.41 17.37
C TRP A 228 10.91 7.56 17.92
N LEU A 229 9.92 7.99 17.16
CA LEU A 229 9.01 9.06 17.54
C LEU A 229 7.66 8.47 17.94
N GLU A 230 7.11 8.93 19.06
CA GLU A 230 5.73 8.72 19.47
C GLU A 230 4.90 9.97 19.15
N ILE A 231 3.78 9.79 18.44
CA ILE A 231 2.78 10.85 18.24
C ILE A 231 1.64 10.66 19.23
N GLU A 232 1.36 11.70 20.01
CA GLU A 232 0.29 11.71 21.01
C GLU A 232 -1.10 11.57 20.33
N ASN A 233 -1.35 12.35 19.27
CA ASN A 233 -2.62 12.30 18.54
C ASN A 233 -2.72 11.04 17.66
N ARG A 234 -3.67 10.16 17.99
CA ARG A 234 -3.87 8.88 17.29
C ARG A 234 -4.26 9.05 15.82
N ASP A 235 -5.14 10.00 15.49
CA ASP A 235 -5.56 10.20 14.10
C ASP A 235 -4.39 10.67 13.23
N ALA A 236 -3.59 11.60 13.76
CA ALA A 236 -2.40 12.12 13.10
C ALA A 236 -1.34 11.02 12.92
N TYR A 237 -1.14 10.18 13.93
CA TYR A 237 -0.32 8.97 13.82
C TYR A 237 -0.82 8.05 12.71
N MET A 238 -2.13 7.84 12.63
CA MET A 238 -2.71 6.91 11.66
C MET A 238 -2.61 7.41 10.22
N LEU A 239 -2.70 8.72 9.98
CA LEU A 239 -2.43 9.30 8.66
C LEU A 239 -1.02 9.01 8.17
N LEU A 240 -0.02 9.08 9.05
CA LEU A 240 1.36 8.72 8.72
C LEU A 240 1.53 7.21 8.59
N ALA A 241 1.00 6.43 9.53
CA ALA A 241 1.15 4.98 9.54
C ALA A 241 0.40 4.26 8.41
N GLN A 242 -0.55 4.93 7.75
CA GLN A 242 -1.36 4.35 6.66
C GLN A 242 -0.49 3.77 5.53
N ASN A 243 0.60 4.47 5.17
CA ASN A 243 1.52 4.04 4.11
C ASN A 243 2.76 3.27 4.62
N LEU A 244 2.82 2.96 5.92
CA LEU A 244 3.90 2.18 6.52
C LEU A 244 3.59 0.67 6.56
N ALA A 245 4.47 -0.13 7.15
CA ALA A 245 4.21 -1.55 7.38
C ALA A 245 3.08 -1.77 8.41
N LYS A 246 2.44 -2.95 8.37
CA LYS A 246 1.35 -3.31 9.31
C LYS A 246 1.80 -3.23 10.78
N SER A 247 3.07 -3.52 11.05
CA SER A 247 3.66 -3.41 12.39
C SER A 247 3.50 -2.01 12.97
N TYR A 248 3.66 -0.96 12.18
CA TYR A 248 3.45 0.41 12.64
C TYR A 248 1.97 0.68 12.92
N ARG A 249 1.05 0.39 11.99
CA ARG A 249 -0.40 0.60 12.25
C ARG A 249 -0.91 -0.12 13.51
N ASN A 250 -0.32 -1.28 13.80
CA ASN A 250 -0.64 -2.09 14.97
C ASN A 250 0.14 -1.70 16.23
N ASP A 251 1.08 -0.76 16.15
CA ASP A 251 1.83 -0.30 17.32
C ASP A 251 0.91 0.50 18.24
N LYS A 252 0.62 -0.08 19.41
CA LYS A 252 -0.20 0.52 20.45
C LYS A 252 0.47 1.76 21.07
N GLN A 253 1.80 1.83 21.00
CA GLN A 253 2.57 2.97 21.49
C GLN A 253 2.64 4.11 20.47
N ARG A 254 2.01 3.99 19.30
CA ARG A 254 2.00 5.02 18.25
C ARG A 254 3.41 5.47 17.87
N ARG A 255 4.34 4.51 17.79
CA ARG A 255 5.73 4.80 17.44
C ARG A 255 6.00 4.54 15.97
N PHE A 256 6.95 5.29 15.43
CA PHE A 256 7.58 4.95 14.17
C PHE A 256 9.05 5.37 14.16
N LEU A 257 9.85 4.70 13.32
CA LEU A 257 11.25 5.02 13.12
C LEU A 257 11.38 6.12 12.04
N VAL A 258 12.06 7.21 12.39
CA VAL A 258 12.50 8.24 11.45
C VAL A 258 13.99 8.14 11.27
N MET A 259 14.43 7.80 10.06
CA MET A 259 15.83 7.83 9.66
C MET A 259 16.28 9.29 9.49
N LEU A 260 17.41 9.66 10.07
CA LEU A 260 17.89 11.03 10.01
C LEU A 260 18.43 11.35 8.60
N LYS A 261 17.91 12.40 7.97
CA LYS A 261 18.39 12.90 6.67
C LYS A 261 19.76 13.57 6.80
N PHE A 262 20.52 13.51 5.71
CA PHE A 262 21.80 14.21 5.53
C PHE A 262 22.94 13.79 6.46
N VAL A 263 22.73 12.73 7.24
CA VAL A 263 23.72 12.17 8.14
C VAL A 263 23.84 10.66 7.89
N ASN A 264 25.04 10.12 8.09
CA ASN A 264 25.29 8.69 8.14
C ASN A 264 26.51 8.43 9.04
N PRO A 265 26.28 8.30 10.36
CA PRO A 265 27.34 7.96 11.32
C PRO A 265 28.03 6.62 11.04
N GLY A 266 27.41 5.75 10.24
CA GLY A 266 28.00 4.48 9.84
C GLY A 266 29.07 4.62 8.75
N PHE A 267 29.20 5.75 8.08
CA PHE A 267 30.22 5.92 7.05
C PHE A 267 31.55 6.35 7.66
N ILE A 268 32.28 5.38 8.22
CA ILE A 268 33.64 5.58 8.70
C ILE A 268 34.55 4.52 8.08
N GLU A 269 35.76 4.92 7.69
CA GLU A 269 36.80 4.02 7.18
C GLU A 269 37.54 3.38 8.35
N SER A 270 36.95 2.32 8.92
CA SER A 270 37.51 1.61 10.06
C SER A 270 37.06 0.15 10.08
N SER A 271 37.69 -0.66 10.94
CA SER A 271 37.29 -2.05 11.15
C SER A 271 35.81 -2.18 11.58
N LYS A 272 35.19 -3.33 11.27
CA LYS A 272 33.79 -3.62 11.63
C LYS A 272 33.51 -3.47 13.14
N ALA A 273 34.46 -3.87 13.99
CA ALA A 273 34.33 -3.76 15.44
C ALA A 273 34.32 -2.29 15.90
N HIS A 274 35.22 -1.48 15.36
CA HIS A 274 35.27 -0.04 15.65
C HIS A 274 34.03 0.69 15.14
N LYS A 275 33.57 0.37 13.92
CA LYS A 275 32.32 0.90 13.37
C LYS A 275 31.13 0.65 14.29
N LYS A 276 31.00 -0.57 14.84
CA LYS A 276 29.93 -0.90 15.79
C LYS A 276 30.04 -0.08 17.09
N LYS A 277 31.25 0.08 17.64
CA LYS A 277 31.49 0.90 18.83
C LYS A 277 31.14 2.38 18.58
N TRP A 278 31.55 2.92 17.44
CA TRP A 278 31.24 4.28 17.03
C TRP A 278 29.73 4.52 16.90
N GLN A 279 29.01 3.63 16.20
CA GLN A 279 27.57 3.73 16.07
C GLN A 279 26.86 3.64 17.43
N ALA A 280 27.31 2.77 18.33
CA ALA A 280 26.78 2.70 19.69
C ALA A 280 27.01 3.99 20.47
N TYR A 281 28.22 4.57 20.39
CA TYR A 281 28.55 5.86 20.99
C TYR A 281 27.63 6.98 20.48
N VAL A 282 27.42 7.07 19.16
CA VAL A 282 26.53 8.08 18.57
C VAL A 282 25.08 7.88 19.03
N ALA A 283 24.58 6.64 19.03
CA ALA A 283 23.24 6.32 19.50
C ALA A 283 23.04 6.71 20.98
N GLU A 284 24.03 6.43 21.83
CA GLU A 284 23.97 6.77 23.26
C GLU A 284 23.98 8.28 23.50
N ASN A 285 24.78 9.04 22.74
CA ASN A 285 24.79 10.50 22.84
C ASN A 285 23.46 11.11 22.39
N LEU A 286 22.90 10.62 21.28
CA LEU A 286 21.56 11.03 20.84
C LEU A 286 20.50 10.67 21.88
N ALA A 287 20.55 9.46 22.44
CA ALA A 287 19.61 9.01 23.47
C ALA A 287 19.63 9.92 24.70
N LYS A 288 20.81 10.33 25.17
CA LYS A 288 20.96 11.23 26.33
C LYS A 288 20.30 12.60 26.11
N ILE A 289 20.36 13.12 24.90
CA ILE A 289 19.87 14.47 24.59
C ILE A 289 18.38 14.45 24.27
N LEU A 290 17.93 13.44 23.52
CA LEU A 290 16.62 13.45 22.87
C LEU A 290 15.58 12.61 23.58
N THR A 291 15.94 11.51 24.24
CA THR A 291 14.93 10.58 24.78
C THR A 291 13.99 11.30 25.76
N GLY A 292 12.69 11.16 25.53
CA GLY A 292 11.63 11.82 26.30
C GLY A 292 11.41 13.30 25.97
N LYS A 293 12.17 13.90 25.04
CA LYS A 293 11.96 15.29 24.61
C LYS A 293 10.85 15.39 23.57
N LYS A 294 10.08 16.49 23.66
CA LYS A 294 9.20 16.92 22.57
C LYS A 294 10.04 17.51 21.44
N VAL A 295 9.73 17.11 20.22
CA VAL A 295 10.43 17.50 19.00
C VAL A 295 9.42 17.76 17.89
N ARG A 296 9.78 18.67 17.00
CA ARG A 296 9.13 18.84 15.71
C ARG A 296 9.91 18.05 14.68
N ALA A 297 9.25 17.14 13.98
CA ALA A 297 9.89 16.32 12.95
C ALA A 297 9.35 16.70 11.58
N GLU A 298 10.25 17.04 10.65
CA GLU A 298 9.95 17.25 9.24
C GLU A 298 10.35 15.98 8.48
N MET A 299 9.35 15.19 8.09
CA MET A 299 9.55 13.83 7.59
C MET A 299 8.91 13.60 6.23
N GLU A 300 9.51 12.72 5.44
CA GLU A 300 8.98 12.29 4.15
C GLU A 300 9.08 10.77 4.00
N PHE A 301 8.23 10.23 3.13
CA PHE A 301 8.23 8.83 2.77
C PHE A 301 9.37 8.54 1.80
N PHE A 302 10.24 7.59 2.16
CA PHE A 302 11.40 7.23 1.36
C PHE A 302 11.27 5.85 0.71
N LYS A 303 10.95 4.82 1.50
CA LYS A 303 10.75 3.43 1.05
C LYS A 303 9.55 2.83 1.79
N PRO A 304 8.92 1.76 1.26
CA PRO A 304 7.81 1.10 1.95
C PRO A 304 8.20 0.72 3.39
N GLY A 305 7.57 1.37 4.37
CA GLY A 305 7.84 1.12 5.79
C GLY A 305 8.99 1.90 6.43
N ALA A 306 9.57 2.91 5.75
CA ALA A 306 10.61 3.77 6.32
C ALA A 306 10.38 5.26 6.00
N MET A 307 10.38 6.08 7.06
CA MET A 307 10.36 7.54 6.95
C MET A 307 11.78 8.06 7.16
N LYS A 308 12.11 9.15 6.48
CA LYS A 308 13.33 9.90 6.73
C LYS A 308 12.99 11.36 7.00
N GLY A 309 13.73 12.01 7.88
CA GLY A 309 13.42 13.39 8.24
C GLY A 309 14.52 14.14 8.94
N ILE A 310 14.21 15.39 9.25
CA ILE A 310 15.00 16.28 10.09
C ILE A 310 14.26 16.45 11.41
N ILE A 311 14.99 16.34 12.51
CA ILE A 311 14.44 16.48 13.86
C ILE A 311 14.85 17.85 14.41
N PHE A 312 13.86 18.58 14.91
CA PHE A 312 14.04 19.87 15.54
C PHE A 312 13.68 19.79 17.01
N TYR A 313 14.65 20.09 17.88
CA TYR A 313 14.45 20.18 19.32
C TYR A 313 14.29 21.65 19.72
N GLN A 314 13.23 21.96 20.48
CA GLN A 314 13.02 23.31 20.99
C GLN A 314 13.80 23.50 22.30
N ASN A 315 14.68 24.51 22.34
CA ASN A 315 15.39 24.93 23.52
C ASN A 315 15.08 26.40 23.82
N GLY A 316 14.05 26.64 24.65
CA GLY A 316 13.51 27.98 24.83
C GLY A 316 12.87 28.49 23.54
N SER A 317 13.35 29.62 23.01
CA SER A 317 12.92 30.18 21.72
C SER A 317 13.70 29.67 20.52
N GLU A 318 14.77 28.89 20.73
CA GLU A 318 15.62 28.38 19.66
C GLU A 318 15.20 26.99 19.20
N SER A 319 15.11 26.81 17.88
CA SER A 319 14.83 25.52 17.24
C SER A 319 16.15 24.90 16.75
N ILE A 320 16.63 23.87 17.44
CA ILE A 320 17.90 23.21 17.13
C ILE A 320 17.67 22.09 16.10
N ASN A 321 18.30 22.19 14.94
CA ASN A 321 18.36 21.11 13.95
C ASN A 321 19.34 20.03 14.43
N ILE A 322 18.80 18.89 14.88
CA ILE A 322 19.59 17.78 15.43
C ILE A 322 20.50 17.15 14.38
N ASN A 323 20.04 17.03 13.14
CA ASN A 323 20.82 16.44 12.06
C ASN A 323 22.05 17.30 11.75
N LEU A 324 21.89 18.63 11.76
CA LEU A 324 22.97 19.59 11.57
C LEU A 324 23.93 19.59 12.78
N TRP A 325 23.39 19.53 14.00
CA TRP A 325 24.17 19.42 15.23
C TRP A 325 25.06 18.17 15.24
N MET A 326 24.57 17.03 14.74
CA MET A 326 25.38 15.81 14.63
C MET A 326 26.62 16.02 13.74
N VAL A 327 26.50 16.79 12.66
CA VAL A 327 27.64 17.11 11.79
C VAL A 327 28.60 18.08 12.49
N ALA A 328 28.07 19.11 13.17
CA ALA A 328 28.87 20.08 13.91
C ALA A 328 29.69 19.47 15.07
N GLU A 329 29.17 18.42 15.71
CA GLU A 329 29.87 17.68 16.76
C GLU A 329 30.74 16.53 16.24
N GLY A 330 30.85 16.38 14.91
CA GLY A 330 31.61 15.30 14.29
C GLY A 330 31.04 13.92 14.61
N LEU A 331 29.75 13.78 14.91
CA LEU A 331 29.08 12.49 15.11
C LEU A 331 28.72 11.82 13.78
N SER A 332 28.70 12.59 12.69
CA SER A 332 28.42 12.13 11.34
C SER A 332 29.12 13.00 10.29
N TYR A 333 29.40 12.41 9.14
CA TYR A 333 29.57 13.17 7.91
C TYR A 333 28.24 13.76 7.43
N TYR A 334 28.32 14.87 6.70
CA TYR A 334 27.25 15.35 5.85
C TYR A 334 27.11 14.47 4.60
N PHE A 335 25.89 14.01 4.33
CA PHE A 335 25.55 13.23 3.14
C PHE A 335 24.57 13.99 2.27
N LYS A 336 25.01 14.34 1.05
CA LYS A 336 24.13 14.94 0.06
C LYS A 336 23.08 13.93 -0.42
N ASP A 337 21.81 14.31 -0.38
CA ASP A 337 20.74 13.52 -0.97
C ASP A 337 20.76 13.71 -2.50
N ALA A 338 20.94 12.63 -3.26
CA ALA A 338 21.09 12.69 -4.72
C ALA A 338 19.83 13.23 -5.43
N ILE A 339 18.67 13.19 -4.75
CA ILE A 339 17.37 13.52 -5.35
C ILE A 339 16.89 14.92 -4.95
N ARG A 340 17.29 15.42 -3.78
CA ARG A 340 16.80 16.71 -3.25
C ARG A 340 17.92 17.58 -2.71
N GLN A 341 17.89 18.85 -3.09
CA GLN A 341 18.76 19.86 -2.52
C GLN A 341 18.43 20.07 -1.04
N ASN A 342 19.48 20.12 -0.22
CA ASN A 342 19.37 20.53 1.18
C ASN A 342 19.41 22.07 1.22
N PRO A 343 18.34 22.75 1.65
CA PRO A 343 18.34 24.22 1.71
C PRO A 343 19.40 24.77 2.67
N GLU A 344 19.85 23.96 3.63
CA GLU A 344 20.91 24.30 4.59
C GLU A 344 22.28 23.71 4.20
N GLU A 345 22.48 23.25 2.95
CA GLU A 345 23.71 22.58 2.51
C GLU A 345 24.99 23.34 2.90
N GLU A 346 25.00 24.66 2.72
CA GLU A 346 26.14 25.51 3.08
C GLU A 346 26.48 25.43 4.58
N LEU A 347 25.48 25.39 5.45
CA LEU A 347 25.68 25.26 6.90
C LEU A 347 26.25 23.88 7.26
N TYR A 348 25.73 22.82 6.64
CA TYR A 348 26.25 21.46 6.85
C TYR A 348 27.73 21.35 6.45
N VAL A 349 28.09 21.88 5.27
CA VAL A 349 29.48 21.88 4.79
C VAL A 349 30.38 22.69 5.73
N ARG A 350 29.95 23.89 6.13
CA ARG A 350 30.71 24.77 7.02
C ARG A 350 30.94 24.13 8.40
N TYR A 351 29.92 23.52 8.98
CA TYR A 351 30.05 22.86 10.27
C TYR A 351 30.87 21.59 10.21
N GLN A 352 30.81 20.85 9.10
CA GLN A 352 31.71 19.72 8.91
C GLN A 352 33.17 20.18 8.88
N GLN A 353 33.51 21.19 8.08
CA GLN A 353 34.87 21.77 8.03
C GLN A 353 35.34 22.27 9.41
N THR A 354 34.42 22.88 10.17
CA THR A 354 34.71 23.32 11.54
C THR A 354 35.00 22.12 12.46
N ALA A 355 34.17 21.07 12.41
CA ALA A 355 34.38 19.85 13.17
C ALA A 355 35.71 19.14 12.78
N GLU A 356 36.05 19.13 11.49
CA GLU A 356 37.31 18.60 10.96
C GLU A 356 38.52 19.36 11.52
N SER A 357 38.54 20.69 11.37
CA SER A 357 39.63 21.55 11.86
C SER A 357 39.82 21.50 13.38
N GLN A 358 38.73 21.35 14.13
CA GLN A 358 38.76 21.20 15.59
C GLN A 358 39.01 19.76 16.05
N ARG A 359 39.12 18.81 15.12
CA ARG A 359 39.25 17.36 15.38
C ARG A 359 38.16 16.83 16.32
N LYS A 360 36.91 17.25 16.12
CA LYS A 360 35.76 16.78 16.90
C LYS A 360 35.31 15.39 16.47
N GLY A 361 34.81 14.59 17.41
CA GLY A 361 34.13 13.33 17.12
C GLY A 361 34.93 12.41 16.20
N LEU A 362 34.35 12.02 15.06
CA LEU A 362 34.96 11.10 14.08
C LEU A 362 36.33 11.59 13.59
N TRP A 363 36.55 12.91 13.56
CA TRP A 363 37.79 13.54 13.11
C TRP A 363 38.93 13.44 14.13
N SER A 364 38.64 13.13 15.39
CA SER A 364 39.71 12.75 16.34
C SER A 364 40.22 11.32 16.10
N TYR A 365 39.44 10.49 15.39
CA TYR A 365 39.72 9.06 15.21
C TYR A 365 40.33 8.70 13.86
N GLN A 366 40.26 9.59 12.87
CA GLN A 366 40.89 9.39 11.57
C GLN A 366 42.31 9.94 11.62
N ARG A 367 43.30 9.03 11.59
CA ARG A 367 44.71 9.36 11.43
C ARG A 367 45.16 9.03 10.02
#